data_AF-A0A8T4AKY4-F1
#
_entry.id   AF-A0A8T4AKY4-F1
#
_cell.length_a   1.000
_cell.length_b   1.000
_cell.length_c   1.000
_cell.angle_alpha   90.00
_cell.angle_beta   90.00
_cell.angle_gamma   90.00
#
_symmetry.space_group_name_H-M   'P 1'
#
loop_
_entity.id
_entity.type
_entity.pdbx_description
1 polymer ?
#
loop_
_entity_poly.entity_id
_entity_poly.type
_entity_poly.pdbx_seq_one_letter_code
_entity_poly.pdbx_strand_id
1 'polypeptide(L)'
;MATSRLDMRIDEKIKADAEKAAALKGINSLTEYVTRLIEQDARKVIAEHEAITVKDDVFDRFIDACNAADAPNEKLRDARDFSQKQNMQ
;
A
#
# COMPACT_ATOMS: atom_id res chain seq x y z
N MET A 1 1.10 -8.55 -23.68
CA MET A 1 0.60 -9.95 -23.52
C MET A 1 0.77 -10.32 -22.06
N ALA A 2 -0.27 -10.85 -21.39
CA ALA A 2 -0.13 -11.36 -20.03
C ALA A 2 0.53 -12.76 -20.08
N THR A 3 1.61 -12.95 -19.34
CA THR A 3 2.39 -14.20 -19.32
C THR A 3 2.14 -15.06 -18.07
N SER A 4 1.55 -14.46 -17.03
CA SER A 4 1.23 -15.12 -15.76
C SER A 4 -0.20 -15.66 -15.75
N ARG A 5 -0.41 -16.80 -15.08
CA ARG A 5 -1.72 -17.49 -14.99
C ARG A 5 -2.22 -17.51 -13.55
N LEU A 6 -3.53 -17.41 -13.39
CA LEU A 6 -4.24 -17.61 -12.13
C LEU A 6 -5.21 -18.79 -12.31
N ASP A 7 -4.90 -19.92 -11.69
CA ASP A 7 -5.75 -21.10 -11.69
C ASP A 7 -6.66 -21.08 -10.45
N MET A 8 -7.98 -21.02 -10.67
CA MET A 8 -8.96 -20.99 -9.60
C MET A 8 -10.13 -21.93 -9.89
N ARG A 9 -10.68 -22.53 -8.83
CA ARG A 9 -11.96 -23.23 -8.87
C ARG A 9 -13.01 -22.34 -8.24
N ILE A 10 -14.17 -22.23 -8.89
CA ILE A 10 -15.32 -21.47 -8.41
C ILE A 10 -16.56 -22.33 -8.54
N ASP A 11 -17.50 -22.14 -7.62
CA ASP A 11 -18.81 -22.76 -7.72
C ASP A 11 -19.58 -22.25 -8.94
N GLU A 12 -20.43 -23.10 -9.49
CA GLU A 12 -21.22 -22.78 -10.68
C GLU A 12 -22.08 -21.54 -10.50
N LYS A 13 -22.66 -21.36 -9.30
CA LYS A 13 -23.43 -20.15 -8.96
C LYS A 13 -22.59 -18.88 -9.06
N ILE A 14 -21.37 -18.90 -8.51
CA ILE A 14 -20.45 -17.76 -8.53
C ILE A 14 -20.07 -17.43 -9.97
N LYS A 15 -19.81 -18.46 -10.78
CA LYS A 15 -19.52 -18.30 -12.21
C LYS A 15 -20.69 -17.62 -12.94
N ALA A 16 -21.91 -18.11 -12.76
CA ALA A 16 -23.10 -17.56 -13.40
C ALA A 16 -23.36 -16.10 -13.00
N ASP A 17 -23.20 -15.77 -11.72
CA ASP A 17 -23.36 -14.41 -11.22
C ASP A 17 -22.29 -13.47 -11.81
N ALA A 18 -21.03 -13.92 -11.92
CA ALA A 18 -19.95 -13.16 -12.52
C ALA A 18 -20.12 -12.94 -14.03
N GLU A 19 -20.58 -13.96 -14.77
CA GLU A 19 -20.90 -13.85 -16.21
C GLU A 19 -22.05 -12.87 -16.45
N LYS A 20 -23.10 -12.93 -15.63
CA LYS A 20 -24.20 -11.96 -15.68
C LYS A 20 -23.72 -10.54 -15.39
N ALA A 21 -22.88 -10.36 -14.37
CA ALA A 21 -22.33 -9.05 -14.04
C ALA A 21 -21.43 -8.49 -15.16
N ALA A 22 -20.62 -9.35 -15.80
CA ALA A 22 -19.81 -8.97 -16.95
C ALA A 22 -20.68 -8.48 -18.11
N ALA A 23 -21.73 -9.23 -18.46
CA ALA A 23 -22.67 -8.85 -19.51
C ALA A 23 -23.37 -7.51 -19.21
N LEU A 24 -23.81 -7.30 -17.97
CA LEU A 24 -24.44 -6.04 -17.54
C LEU A 24 -23.49 -4.84 -17.59
N LYS A 25 -22.19 -5.06 -17.41
CA LYS A 25 -21.15 -4.02 -17.57
C LYS A 25 -20.68 -3.85 -19.03
N GLY A 26 -21.23 -4.60 -19.98
CA GLY A 26 -20.78 -4.60 -21.37
C GLY A 26 -19.38 -5.19 -21.58
N ILE A 27 -18.94 -6.05 -20.66
CA ILE A 27 -17.65 -6.75 -20.74
C ILE A 27 -17.90 -8.12 -21.37
N ASN A 28 -17.18 -8.41 -22.45
CA ASN A 28 -17.44 -9.59 -23.30
C ASN A 28 -16.77 -10.87 -22.81
N SER A 29 -16.05 -10.84 -21.69
CA SER A 29 -15.29 -11.98 -21.17
C SER A 29 -15.29 -12.03 -19.65
N LEU A 30 -15.59 -13.20 -19.09
CA LEU A 30 -15.46 -13.46 -17.65
C LEU A 30 -14.03 -13.23 -17.17
N THR A 31 -13.03 -13.60 -17.97
CA THR A 31 -11.62 -13.36 -17.66
C THR A 31 -11.34 -11.87 -17.50
N GLU A 32 -11.80 -11.04 -18.44
CA GLU A 32 -11.61 -9.60 -18.38
C GLU A 32 -12.30 -8.99 -17.15
N TYR A 33 -13.52 -9.43 -16.85
CA TYR A 33 -14.27 -9.00 -15.68
C TYR A 33 -13.51 -9.30 -14.37
N VAL A 34 -13.02 -10.54 -14.22
CA VAL A 34 -12.27 -10.96 -13.04
C VAL A 34 -10.93 -10.25 -12.94
N THR A 35 -10.18 -10.11 -14.03
CA THR A 35 -8.90 -9.39 -14.03
C THR A 35 -9.07 -7.93 -13.60
N ARG A 36 -10.09 -7.22 -14.10
CA ARG A 36 -10.37 -5.83 -13.69
C ARG A 36 -10.74 -5.73 -12.22
N LEU A 37 -11.54 -6.67 -11.70
CA LEU A 37 -11.88 -6.70 -10.27
C LEU A 37 -10.65 -6.90 -9.40
N ILE A 38 -9.80 -7.87 -9.73
CA ILE A 38 -8.56 -8.14 -9.00
C ILE A 38 -7.64 -6.90 -9.04
N GLU A 39 -7.48 -6.28 -10.20
CA GLU A 39 -6.62 -5.09 -10.35
C GLU A 39 -7.14 -3.89 -9.54
N GLN A 40 -8.47 -3.69 -9.52
CA GLN A 40 -9.09 -2.61 -8.75
C GLN A 40 -8.94 -2.85 -7.24
N ASP A 41 -9.25 -4.06 -6.78
CA ASP A 41 -9.19 -4.43 -5.38
C ASP A 41 -7.75 -4.41 -4.85
N ALA A 42 -6.81 -4.98 -5.61
CA ALA A 42 -5.40 -4.97 -5.26
C ALA A 42 -4.87 -3.53 -5.08
N ARG A 43 -5.19 -2.62 -6.01
CA ARG A 43 -4.80 -1.20 -5.87
C ARG A 43 -5.37 -0.56 -4.61
N LYS A 44 -6.64 -0.85 -4.30
CA LYS A 44 -7.29 -0.32 -3.10
C LYS A 44 -6.61 -0.85 -1.83
N VAL A 45 -6.40 -2.16 -1.72
CA VAL A 45 -5.78 -2.79 -0.54
C VAL A 45 -4.35 -2.32 -0.36
N ILE A 46 -3.56 -2.25 -1.43
CA ILE A 46 -2.19 -1.72 -1.38
C ILE A 46 -2.21 -0.28 -0.87
N ALA A 47 -3.09 0.57 -1.41
CA ALA A 47 -3.21 1.95 -0.94
C ALA A 47 -3.62 2.03 0.53
N GLU A 48 -4.54 1.19 1.01
CA GLU A 48 -4.96 1.17 2.42
C GLU A 48 -3.83 0.80 3.39
N HIS A 49 -2.89 -0.05 2.97
CA HIS A 49 -1.81 -0.55 3.82
C HIS A 49 -0.48 0.20 3.64
N GLU A 50 -0.20 0.72 2.46
CA GLU A 50 1.02 1.48 2.16
C GLU A 50 0.82 2.99 2.32
N ALA A 51 -0.41 3.49 2.20
CA ALA A 51 -0.69 4.85 2.61
C ALA A 51 -0.69 4.87 4.14
N ILE A 52 0.44 5.32 4.70
CA ILE A 52 0.37 6.09 5.93
C ILE A 52 -0.57 7.24 5.58
N THR A 53 -1.82 7.17 6.07
CA THR A 53 -2.71 8.33 6.07
C THR A 53 -2.07 9.29 7.06
N VAL A 54 -1.08 10.01 6.56
CA VAL A 54 -0.47 11.17 7.15
C VAL A 54 -1.65 12.10 7.37
N LYS A 55 -2.15 12.16 8.62
CA LYS A 55 -3.19 13.13 8.99
C LYS A 55 -2.76 14.48 8.40
N ASP A 56 -3.71 15.27 7.90
CA ASP A 56 -3.39 16.59 7.30
C ASP A 56 -2.48 17.44 8.19
N ASP A 57 -2.50 17.19 9.51
CA ASP A 57 -1.65 17.84 10.51
C ASP A 57 -0.20 17.34 10.59
N VAL A 58 0.22 16.28 9.90
CA VAL A 58 1.59 15.73 10.08
C VAL A 58 2.63 16.61 9.41
N PHE A 59 2.29 17.25 8.29
CA PHE A 59 3.17 18.26 7.71
C PHE A 59 3.32 19.44 8.68
N ASP A 60 2.21 19.92 9.23
CA ASP A 60 2.22 21.01 10.21
C ASP A 60 2.98 20.61 11.48
N ARG A 61 2.74 19.42 12.04
CA ARG A 61 3.43 18.87 13.21
C ARG A 61 4.92 18.65 12.94
N PHE A 62 5.29 18.26 11.72
CA PHE A 62 6.69 18.14 11.33
C PHE A 62 7.36 19.51 11.30
N ILE A 63 6.73 20.50 10.67
CA ILE A 63 7.23 21.88 10.63
C ILE A 63 7.30 22.49 12.04
N ASP A 64 6.28 22.30 12.87
CA ASP A 64 6.25 22.73 14.27
C ASP A 64 7.37 22.08 15.08
N ALA A 65 7.59 20.78 14.91
CA ALA A 65 8.68 20.07 15.56
C ALA A 65 10.06 20.56 15.10
N CYS A 66 10.22 20.91 13.82
CA CYS A 66 11.44 21.53 13.32
C CYS A 66 11.67 22.93 13.90
N ASN A 67 10.61 23.74 14.03
CA ASN A 67 10.68 25.09 14.57
C ASN A 67 10.90 25.12 16.09
N ALA A 68 10.36 24.12 16.79
CA ALA A 68 10.48 23.96 18.25
C ALA A 68 11.54 22.92 18.66
N ALA A 69 12.47 22.59 17.76
CA ALA A 69 13.46 21.54 18.02
C ALA A 69 14.43 21.94 19.14
N ASP A 70 14.31 21.28 20.29
CA ASP A 70 15.26 21.36 21.40
C ASP A 70 16.51 20.51 21.16
N ALA A 71 17.51 20.68 22.04
CA ALA A 71 18.73 19.88 21.98
C ALA A 71 18.42 18.36 22.07
N PRO A 72 19.05 17.51 21.24
CA PRO A 72 18.82 16.06 21.23
C PRO A 72 19.02 15.47 22.61
N ASN A 73 18.15 14.56 23.06
CA ASN A 73 18.27 13.96 24.40
C ASN A 73 19.58 13.17 24.59
N GLU A 74 19.90 12.83 25.84
CA GLU A 74 21.16 12.16 26.21
C GLU A 74 21.39 10.87 25.43
N LYS A 75 20.35 10.02 25.27
CA LYS A 75 20.44 8.77 24.50
C LYS A 75 20.85 9.00 23.04
N LEU A 76 20.35 10.06 22.39
CA LEU A 76 20.73 10.41 21.02
C LEU A 76 22.16 10.94 20.94
N ARG A 77 22.62 11.69 21.94
CA ARG A 77 24.00 12.18 22.02
C ARG A 77 24.98 11.03 22.26
N ASP A 78 24.65 10.11 23.16
CA ASP A 78 25.47 8.93 23.44
C ASP A 78 25.59 8.03 22.20
N ALA A 79 24.50 7.85 21.45
CA ALA A 79 24.51 7.08 20.20
C ALA A 79 25.39 7.72 19.12
N ARG A 80 25.37 9.06 18.99
CA ARG A 80 26.28 9.80 18.10
C ARG A 80 27.74 9.56 18.51
N ASP A 81 28.05 9.69 19.80
CA ASP A 81 29.42 9.58 20.29
C ASP A 81 29.95 8.14 20.16
N PHE A 82 29.07 7.15 20.32
CA PHE A 82 29.39 5.75 20.02
C PHE A 82 29.68 5.52 18.53
N SER A 83 28.83 6.05 17.64
CA SER A 83 29.01 5.91 16.19
C SER A 83 30.27 6.61 15.67
N GLN A 84 30.61 7.79 16.20
CA GLN A 84 31.84 8.50 15.87
C GLN A 84 33.09 7.72 16.30
N LYS A 85 33.07 7.10 17.49
CA LYS A 85 34.16 6.23 17.96
C LYS A 85 34.34 4.99 17.09
N GLN A 86 33.25 4.43 16.55
CA GLN A 86 33.32 3.28 15.64
C GLN A 86 33.81 3.64 14.22
N ASN A 87 33.50 4.84 13.72
CA ASN A 87 34.02 5.34 12.44
C ASN A 87 35.49 5.83 12.51
N MET A 88 36.11 5.81 13.70
CA MET A 88 37.51 6.14 13.93
C MET A 88 38.40 4.87 14.12
N GLN A 89 37.89 3.69 13.75
CA GLN A 89 38.66 2.44 13.64
C GLN A 89 38.91 2.04 12.19
#